data_AF-A0A957IT06-F1
#
_entry.id   AF-A0A957IT06-F1
#
_cell.length_a   1.000
_cell.length_b   1.000
_cell.length_c   1.000
_cell.angle_alpha   90.00
_cell.angle_beta   90.00
_cell.angle_gamma   90.00
#
_symmetry.space_group_name_H-M   'P 1'
#
loop_
_entity.id
_entity.type
_entity.pdbx_description
1 polymer ?
#
loop_
_entity_poly.entity_id
_entity_poly.type
_entity_poly.pdbx_seq_one_letter_code
_entity_poly.pdbx_strand_id
1 'polypeptide(L)' 'MEFRNVITWHRLEVPLSLTDATQLVQDYLDSEALILYPQSTQLNTLLDLLKTVTTRKKVFDVALAATLKDHGISG' A
#
# COMPACT_ATOMS: atom_id res chain seq x y z
N MET A 1 11.61 0.70 -3.43
CA MET A 1 12.08 0.95 -2.05
C MET A 1 10.93 1.15 -1.05
N GLU A 2 9.76 1.62 -1.49
CA GLU A 2 8.63 1.97 -0.59
C GLU A 2 7.88 0.74 -0.02
N PHE A 3 7.71 -0.34 -0.79
CA PHE A 3 6.94 -1.52 -0.35
C PHE A 3 7.53 -2.19 0.92
N ARG A 4 8.85 -2.32 1.01
CA ARG A 4 9.52 -2.96 2.16
C ARG A 4 9.50 -2.09 3.43
N ASN A 5 9.61 -0.77 3.28
CA ASN A 5 9.66 0.14 4.44
C ASN A 5 8.29 0.33 5.09
N VAL A 6 7.21 0.15 4.33
CA VAL A 6 5.83 0.32 4.81
C VAL A 6 5.32 -0.93 5.52
N ILE A 7 5.66 -2.13 5.04
CA ILE A 7 5.03 -3.38 5.49
C ILE A 7 5.63 -3.90 6.81
N THR A 8 6.94 -3.77 7.03
CA THR A 8 7.57 -4.38 8.21
C THR A 8 7.51 -3.50 9.45
N TRP A 9 7.14 -2.22 9.33
CA TRP A 9 7.19 -1.18 10.37
C TRP A 9 8.50 -1.15 11.20
N HIS A 10 9.53 -1.85 10.73
CA HIS A 10 10.86 -1.92 11.30
C HIS A 10 11.78 -1.25 10.32
N ARG A 11 12.49 -0.20 10.78
CA ARG A 11 13.69 0.23 10.10
C ARG A 11 14.68 -0.92 10.20
N LEU A 12 14.75 -1.72 9.14
CA LEU A 12 15.80 -2.71 8.99
C LEU A 12 17.13 -1.96 9.10
N GLU A 13 17.87 -2.17 10.19
CA GLU A 13 19.18 -1.55 10.40
C GLU A 13 20.17 -1.98 9.30
N VAL A 14 19.96 -3.19 8.77
CA VAL A 14 20.70 -3.76 7.64
C VAL A 14 19.71 -4.37 6.64
N PRO A 15 19.90 -4.24 5.32
CA PRO A 15 19.05 -4.88 4.33
C PRO A 15 18.95 -6.40 4.54
N LEU A 16 17.76 -6.96 4.29
CA LEU A 16 17.58 -8.41 4.25
C LEU A 16 18.47 -9.05 3.18
N SER A 17 18.91 -10.28 3.45
CA SER A 17 19.51 -11.10 2.40
C SER A 17 18.48 -11.37 1.30
N LEU A 18 18.94 -11.72 0.09
CA LEU A 18 18.03 -12.02 -1.01
C LEU A 18 17.10 -13.19 -0.65
N THR A 19 17.63 -14.22 0.00
CA THR A 19 16.87 -15.39 0.46
C THR A 19 15.76 -14.99 1.43
N ASP A 20 16.07 -14.17 2.44
CA ASP A 20 15.08 -13.74 3.43
C ASP A 20 14.03 -12.82 2.79
N ALA A 21 14.44 -11.96 1.86
CA ALA A 21 13.53 -11.10 1.12
C ALA A 21 12.56 -11.91 0.23
N THR A 22 13.05 -12.95 -0.44
CA THR A 22 12.22 -13.86 -1.24
C THR A 22 11.25 -14.64 -0.35
N GLN A 23 11.71 -15.17 0.78
CA GLN A 23 10.85 -15.90 1.71
C GLN A 23 9.75 -15.00 2.27
N LEU A 24 10.07 -13.77 2.67
CA LEU A 24 9.08 -12.80 3.15
C LEU A 24 7.97 -12.56 2.13
N VAL A 25 8.33 -12.39 0.84
CA VAL A 25 7.34 -12.21 -0.23
C VAL A 25 6.48 -13.46 -0.39
N GLN A 26 7.08 -14.65 -0.32
CA GLN A 26 6.34 -15.91 -0.39
C GLN A 26 5.37 -16.07 0.79
N ASP A 27 5.79 -15.77 2.01
CA ASP A 27 4.93 -15.81 3.20
C ASP A 27 3.73 -14.87 3.07
N TYR A 28 3.91 -13.69 2.45
CA TYR A 28 2.80 -12.77 2.14
C TYR A 28 1.86 -13.31 1.06
N LEU A 29 2.40 -13.98 0.03
CA LEU A 29 1.59 -14.62 -1.01
C LEU A 29 0.80 -15.81 -0.48
N ASP A 30 1.38 -16.55 0.46
CA ASP A 30 0.77 -17.71 1.11
C ASP A 30 -0.21 -17.32 2.22
N SER A 31 -0.21 -16.05 2.63
CA SER A 31 -1.19 -15.51 3.55
C SER A 31 -2.56 -15.36 2.89
N GLU A 32 -3.63 -15.37 3.68
CA GLU A 32 -4.99 -15.05 3.21
C GLU A 32 -5.20 -13.54 2.97
N ALA A 33 -4.13 -12.73 3.01
CA ALA A 33 -4.21 -11.30 2.79
C ALA A 33 -4.62 -11.00 1.34
N LEU A 34 -5.62 -10.13 1.19
CA LEU A 34 -6.06 -9.69 -0.13
C LEU A 34 -5.02 -8.76 -0.75
N ILE A 35 -4.47 -9.17 -1.90
CA ILE A 35 -3.52 -8.37 -2.68
C ILE A 35 -4.30 -7.52 -3.68
N LEU A 36 -4.20 -6.19 -3.53
CA LEU A 36 -4.84 -5.23 -4.42
C LEU A 36 -3.86 -4.79 -5.49
N TYR A 37 -4.19 -5.05 -6.75
CA TYR A 37 -3.39 -4.62 -7.89
C TYR A 37 -3.74 -3.18 -8.29
N PRO A 38 -2.78 -2.37 -8.77
CA PRO A 38 -3.07 -1.03 -9.22
C PRO A 38 -4.15 -1.01 -10.30
N GLN A 39 -5.13 -0.12 -10.15
CA GLN A 39 -6.15 0.13 -11.18
C GLN A 39 -5.89 1.46 -11.86
N SER A 40 -6.25 1.56 -13.15
CA SER A 40 -6.05 2.79 -13.93
C SER A 40 -6.89 3.97 -13.41
N THR A 41 -7.98 3.70 -12.69
CA THR A 41 -8.87 4.69 -12.09
C THR A 41 -8.34 5.29 -10.78
N GLN A 42 -7.35 4.65 -10.16
CA GLN A 42 -6.93 4.94 -8.78
C GLN A 42 -6.36 6.35 -8.62
N LEU A 43 -5.68 6.87 -9.64
CA LEU A 43 -5.19 8.25 -9.65
C LEU A 43 -6.33 9.26 -9.74
N ASN A 44 -7.37 8.97 -10.52
CA ASN A 44 -8.54 9.85 -10.63
C ASN A 44 -9.30 9.88 -9.29
N THR A 45 -9.56 8.72 -8.70
CA THR A 45 -10.20 8.60 -7.38
C THR A 45 -9.38 9.29 -6.29
N LEU A 46 -8.06 9.14 -6.30
CA LEU A 46 -7.15 9.83 -5.38
C LEU A 46 -7.26 11.35 -5.51
N LEU A 47 -7.19 11.89 -6.73
CA LEU A 47 -7.30 13.32 -6.97
C LEU A 47 -8.65 13.88 -6.52
N ASP A 48 -9.73 13.13 -6.76
CA ASP A 48 -11.07 13.54 -6.32
C ASP A 48 -11.21 13.55 -4.81
N LEU A 49 -10.67 12.55 -4.11
CA LEU A 49 -10.66 12.53 -2.65
C LEU A 49 -9.72 13.60 -2.07
N LEU A 50 -8.57 13.88 -2.71
CA LEU A 50 -7.64 14.93 -2.28
C LEU A 50 -8.26 16.33 -2.31
N LYS A 51 -9.18 16.60 -3.25
CA LYS A 51 -9.93 17.87 -3.29
C LYS A 51 -10.79 18.08 -2.05
N THR A 52 -11.17 17.01 -1.34
CA THR A 52 -12.04 17.07 -0.16
C THR A 52 -11.28 17.23 1.17
N VAL A 53 -9.96 17.08 1.17
CA VAL A 53 -9.12 17.22 2.37
C VAL A 53 -8.35 18.54 2.37
N THR A 54 -8.29 19.18 3.54
CA THR A 54 -7.65 20.50 3.72
C THR A 54 -6.16 20.43 4.05
N THR A 55 -5.60 19.22 4.24
CA THR A 55 -4.22 19.06 4.69
C THR A 55 -3.46 18.02 3.87
N ARG A 56 -2.21 18.35 3.51
CA ARG A 56 -1.27 17.44 2.83
C ARG A 56 -0.78 16.28 3.69
N LYS A 57 -1.00 16.32 5.01
CA LYS A 57 -0.54 15.27 5.94
C LYS A 57 -1.26 13.92 5.74
N LYS A 58 -2.38 13.91 5.01
CA LYS A 58 -3.23 12.72 4.79
C LYS A 58 -3.11 12.10 3.40
N VAL A 59 -2.13 12.49 2.59
CA VAL A 59 -2.04 12.01 1.19
C VAL A 59 -1.98 10.48 1.10
N PHE A 60 -1.24 9.82 2.01
CA PHE A 60 -1.15 8.36 2.03
C PHE A 60 -2.47 7.70 2.48
N ASP A 61 -3.14 8.25 3.49
CA ASP A 61 -4.46 7.76 3.92
C ASP A 61 -5.49 7.89 2.80
N VAL A 62 -5.46 9.00 2.08
CA VAL A 62 -6.36 9.26 0.94
C VAL A 62 -6.02 8.35 -0.25
N ALA A 63 -4.74 8.06 -0.49
CA ALA A 63 -4.31 7.08 -1.48
C ALA A 63 -4.79 5.66 -1.12
N LEU A 64 -4.71 5.27 0.16
CA LEU A 64 -5.25 4.01 0.63
C LEU A 64 -6.78 3.96 0.44
N ALA A 65 -7.50 5.01 0.84
CA ALA A 65 -8.95 5.09 0.66
C ALA A 65 -9.37 5.02 -0.82
N ALA A 66 -8.63 5.68 -1.72
CA ALA A 66 -8.85 5.58 -3.16
C ALA A 66 -8.66 4.15 -3.67
N THR A 67 -7.60 3.47 -3.20
CA THR A 67 -7.29 2.08 -3.56
C THR A 67 -8.41 1.14 -3.15
N LEU A 68 -8.90 1.26 -1.92
CA LEU A 68 -9.98 0.43 -1.39
C LEU A 68 -11.28 0.67 -2.15
N LYS A 69 -11.63 1.94 -2.38
CA LYS A 69 -12.83 2.35 -3.12
C LYS A 69 -12.88 1.77 -4.53
N ASP A 70 -11.76 1.84 -5.26
CA ASP A 70 -11.67 1.29 -6.63
C ASP A 70 -11.77 -0.24 -6.68
N HIS A 71 -11.42 -0.92 -5.59
CA HIS A 71 -11.60 -2.37 -5.46
C HIS A 71 -12.98 -2.76 -4.89
N GLY A 72 -13.88 -1.80 -4.69
CA GLY A 72 -15.20 -2.04 -4.09
C GLY A 72 -15.14 -2.48 -2.63
N ILE A 73 -14.00 -2.28 -1.97
CA ILE A 73 -13.80 -2.63 -0.56
C ILE A 73 -14.30 -1.47 0.27
N SER A 74 -15.31 -1.75 1.08
CA SER A 74 -15.84 -0.80 2.05
C SER A 74 -14.91 -0.72 3.25
N GLY A 75 -14.55 0.48 3.67
CA GLY A 75 -13.68 0.77 4.82
C GLY A 75 -14.13 2.04 5.54
#